data_AF-A0A9P8F704-F1
#
_entry.id   AF-A0A9P8F704-F1
#
_cell.length_a   1.000
_cell.length_b   1.000
_cell.length_c   1.000
_cell.angle_alpha   90.00
_cell.angle_beta   90.00
_cell.angle_gamma   90.00
#
_symmetry.space_group_name_H-M   'P 1'
#
loop_
_entity.id
_entity.type
_entity.pdbx_description
1 polymer ?
#
loop_
_entity_poly.entity_id
_entity_poly.type
_entity_poly.pdbx_seq_one_letter_code
_entity_poly.pdbx_strand_id
1 'polypeptide(L)'
;MARQRRLSSASATAPDNSLPPESELGSMYDYLAKIILLGPSSAGKSCLLHRFVNSSWRILSSQTIGVEFATKIVKVGDGNRRKRIKLQL
;
A
#
# COMPACT_ATOMS: atom_id res chain seq x y z
N MET A 1 57.77 29.43 26.86
CA MET A 1 56.32 29.68 26.79
C MET A 1 55.83 29.25 25.41
N ALA A 2 55.32 28.03 25.26
CA ALA A 2 54.75 27.52 24.01
C ALA A 2 53.59 26.57 24.34
N ARG A 3 52.41 26.87 23.80
CA ARG A 3 51.10 26.34 24.18
C ARG A 3 50.81 25.05 23.41
N GLN A 4 50.62 23.94 24.12
CA GLN A 4 50.31 22.62 23.53
C GLN A 4 48.86 22.62 23.00
N ARG A 5 48.69 22.48 21.68
CA ARG A 5 47.36 22.43 21.02
C ARG A 5 46.76 21.04 21.24
N ARG A 6 45.59 20.97 21.89
CA ARG A 6 44.74 19.77 21.94
C ARG A 6 44.23 19.46 20.52
N LEU A 7 44.35 18.21 20.10
CA LEU A 7 43.69 17.67 18.91
C LEU A 7 42.17 17.62 19.18
N SER A 8 41.42 18.39 18.40
CA SER A 8 39.96 18.44 18.45
C SER A 8 39.38 17.10 17.98
N SER A 9 38.53 16.50 18.80
CA SER A 9 37.71 15.34 18.45
C SER A 9 36.79 15.69 17.28
N ALA A 10 36.82 14.87 16.24
CA ALA A 10 36.08 15.02 14.99
C ALA A 10 34.58 15.21 15.20
N SER A 11 34.06 16.38 14.83
CA SER A 11 32.66 16.58 14.48
C SER A 11 32.50 16.31 12.98
N ALA A 12 32.56 15.04 12.58
CA ALA A 12 32.00 14.61 11.31
C ALA A 12 30.52 14.29 11.55
N THR A 13 29.73 15.32 11.83
CA THR A 13 28.27 15.22 11.72
C THR A 13 27.97 15.17 10.23
N ALA A 14 27.91 13.96 9.69
CA ALA A 14 27.29 13.68 8.41
C ALA A 14 25.91 14.36 8.37
N PRO A 15 25.45 14.87 7.22
CA PRO A 15 24.11 15.40 7.11
C PRO A 15 23.15 14.25 7.42
N ASP A 16 22.40 14.42 8.51
CA ASP A 16 21.24 13.60 8.85
C ASP A 16 20.26 13.72 7.70
N ASN A 17 20.31 12.75 6.80
CA ASN A 17 19.34 12.61 5.73
C ASN A 17 18.10 11.96 6.34
N SER A 18 17.47 12.65 7.29
CA SER A 18 16.16 12.32 7.84
C SER A 18 15.06 12.71 6.85
N LEU A 19 15.19 12.18 5.62
CA LEU A 19 14.04 11.90 4.79
C LEU A 19 13.27 10.77 5.50
N PRO A 20 11.95 10.88 5.70
CA PRO A 20 11.18 9.78 6.25
C PRO A 20 11.42 8.55 5.36
N PRO A 21 11.59 7.35 5.94
CA PRO A 21 11.89 6.18 5.14
C PRO A 21 10.74 5.96 4.15
N GLU A 22 11.00 6.15 2.84
CA GLU A 22 10.14 5.66 1.75
C GLU A 22 9.79 4.16 1.91
N SER A 23 10.54 3.47 2.80
CA SER A 23 10.40 2.07 3.19
C SER A 23 9.15 1.74 4.02
N GLU A 24 8.37 2.71 4.53
CA GLU A 24 7.12 2.38 5.25
C GLU A 24 6.08 1.72 4.34
N LEU A 25 6.04 2.10 3.05
CA LEU A 25 5.16 1.49 2.05
C LEU A 25 5.63 0.08 1.67
N GLY A 26 6.95 -0.14 1.59
CA GLY A 26 7.55 -1.44 1.30
C GLY A 26 7.27 -2.50 2.38
N SER A 27 6.99 -2.06 3.61
CA SER A 27 6.57 -2.95 4.69
C SER A 27 5.09 -3.33 4.62
N MET A 28 4.23 -2.57 3.89
CA MET A 28 2.78 -2.77 3.89
C MET A 28 2.28 -3.76 2.83
N TYR A 29 2.96 -3.88 1.68
CA TYR A 29 2.63 -4.84 0.62
C TYR A 29 3.81 -5.00 -0.34
N ASP A 30 4.01 -6.21 -0.86
CA ASP A 30 5.05 -6.52 -1.84
C ASP A 30 4.67 -6.05 -3.25
N TYR A 31 3.38 -6.09 -3.58
CA TYR A 31 2.87 -5.79 -4.92
C TYR A 31 1.62 -4.93 -4.88
N LEU A 32 1.43 -4.15 -5.94
CA LEU A 32 0.22 -3.38 -6.21
C LEU A 32 -0.38 -3.86 -7.54
N ALA A 33 -1.64 -4.27 -7.53
CA ALA A 33 -2.39 -4.59 -8.73
C ALA A 33 -3.60 -3.65 -8.86
N LYS A 34 -3.70 -2.98 -10.01
CA LYS A 34 -4.86 -2.16 -10.38
C LYS A 34 -5.79 -3.00 -11.25
N ILE A 35 -7.05 -3.11 -10.85
CA ILE A 35 -8.08 -3.91 -11.49
C ILE A 35 -9.20 -2.95 -11.89
N ILE A 36 -9.74 -3.12 -13.09
CA ILE A 36 -10.88 -2.33 -13.57
C ILE A 36 -11.96 -3.32 -13.99
N LEU A 37 -13.13 -3.22 -13.36
CA LEU A 37 -14.29 -4.03 -13.73
C LEU A 37 -15.14 -3.29 -14.77
N LEU A 38 -15.14 -3.79 -16.01
CA LEU A 38 -15.95 -3.29 -17.10
C LEU A 38 -17.12 -4.23 -17.39
N GLY A 39 -18.24 -3.67 -17.86
CA GLY A 39 -19.39 -4.47 -18.27
C GLY A 39 -20.70 -3.67 -18.29
N PRO A 40 -21.79 -4.26 -18.81
CA PRO A 40 -23.09 -3.60 -18.94
C PRO A 40 -23.65 -3.07 -17.63
N SER A 41 -24.58 -2.13 -17.75
CA SER A 41 -25.44 -1.73 -16.63
C SER A 41 -26.13 -2.96 -16.02
N SER A 42 -26.29 -2.98 -14.68
CA SER A 42 -26.93 -4.10 -13.96
C SER A 42 -26.22 -5.48 -14.04
N ALA A 43 -25.02 -5.58 -14.61
CA ALA A 43 -24.25 -6.85 -14.62
C ALA A 43 -23.72 -7.29 -13.23
N GLY A 44 -24.04 -6.56 -12.16
CA GLY A 44 -23.63 -6.91 -10.79
C GLY A 44 -22.21 -6.51 -10.39
N LYS A 45 -21.55 -5.61 -11.14
CA LYS A 45 -20.16 -5.16 -10.87
C LYS A 45 -19.97 -4.67 -9.44
N SER A 46 -20.81 -3.74 -8.98
CA SER A 46 -20.80 -3.22 -7.61
C SER A 46 -21.10 -4.29 -6.56
N CYS A 47 -22.02 -5.22 -6.86
CA CYS A 47 -22.34 -6.33 -5.97
C CYS A 47 -21.13 -7.28 -5.78
N LEU A 48 -20.41 -7.58 -6.87
CA LEU A 48 -19.21 -8.40 -6.85
C LEU A 48 -18.06 -7.72 -6.12
N LEU A 49 -17.82 -6.43 -6.38
CA LEU A 49 -16.80 -5.64 -5.70
C LEU A 49 -17.09 -5.55 -4.18
N HIS A 50 -18.35 -5.31 -3.80
CA HIS A 50 -18.75 -5.33 -2.39
C HIS A 50 -18.55 -6.70 -1.75
N ARG A 51 -18.94 -7.79 -2.44
CA ARG A 51 -18.73 -9.15 -1.95
C ARG A 51 -17.25 -9.45 -1.75
N PHE A 52 -16.41 -8.97 -2.66
CA PHE A 52 -14.97 -9.14 -2.56
C PHE A 52 -14.38 -8.44 -1.34
N VAL A 53 -14.83 -7.24 -0.99
CA VAL A 53 -14.32 -6.49 0.17
C VAL A 53 -14.94 -6.99 1.48
N ASN A 54 -16.27 -7.05 1.55
CA ASN A 54 -17.03 -7.25 2.79
C ASN A 54 -17.46 -8.70 3.03
N SER A 55 -17.17 -9.61 2.10
CA SER A 55 -17.59 -11.03 2.18
C SER A 55 -19.11 -11.23 2.33
N SER A 56 -19.91 -10.19 2.05
CA SER A 56 -21.37 -10.18 2.14
C SER A 56 -22.00 -9.66 0.85
N TRP A 57 -23.19 -10.15 0.54
CA TRP A 57 -23.94 -9.72 -0.64
C TRP A 57 -24.73 -8.46 -0.32
N ARG A 58 -24.65 -7.44 -1.20
CA ARG A 58 -25.63 -6.35 -1.17
C ARG A 58 -26.88 -6.81 -1.92
N ILE A 59 -27.91 -7.13 -1.15
CA ILE A 59 -29.22 -7.56 -1.67
C ILE A 59 -29.92 -6.41 -2.42
N LEU A 60 -29.62 -5.15 -2.05
CA LEU A 60 -30.08 -3.94 -2.73
C LEU A 60 -28.86 -3.19 -3.29
N SER A 61 -28.57 -3.40 -4.57
CA SER A 61 -27.53 -2.69 -5.31
C SER A 61 -28.19 -1.67 -6.22
N SER A 62 -28.11 -0.38 -5.87
CA SER A 62 -28.49 0.71 -6.78
C SER A 62 -27.51 0.79 -7.96
N GLN A 63 -27.93 1.47 -9.04
CA GLN A 63 -27.07 1.79 -10.17
C GLN A 63 -25.83 2.58 -9.70
N THR A 64 -24.64 2.16 -10.12
CA THR A 64 -23.40 2.91 -9.84
C THR A 64 -23.41 4.22 -10.62
N ILE A 65 -23.24 5.34 -9.92
CA ILE A 65 -23.06 6.65 -10.53
C ILE A 65 -21.55 6.90 -10.64
N GLY A 66 -21.04 6.99 -11.88
CA GLY A 66 -19.60 7.17 -12.12
C GLY A 66 -18.80 5.89 -11.85
N VAL A 67 -17.87 5.95 -10.90
CA VAL A 67 -16.94 4.87 -10.56
C VAL A 67 -17.03 4.51 -9.08
N GLU A 68 -16.80 3.24 -8.76
CA GLU A 68 -16.70 2.75 -7.38
C GLU A 68 -15.26 2.28 -7.15
N PHE A 69 -14.66 2.71 -6.04
CA PHE A 69 -13.31 2.35 -5.67
C PHE A 69 -13.31 1.43 -4.44
N ALA A 70 -12.53 0.36 -4.52
CA ALA A 70 -12.25 -0.53 -3.40
C ALA A 70 -10.76 -0.83 -3.29
N THR A 71 -10.31 -1.12 -2.07
CA THR A 71 -8.95 -1.59 -1.85
C THR A 71 -8.96 -2.76 -0.87
N LYS A 72 -8.22 -3.81 -1.20
CA LYS A 72 -8.06 -4.97 -0.33
C LYS A 72 -6.64 -5.52 -0.44
N ILE A 73 -6.01 -5.77 0.71
CA ILE A 73 -4.72 -6.46 0.75
C ILE A 73 -4.99 -7.96 0.89
N VAL A 74 -4.50 -8.73 -0.06
CA VAL A 74 -4.59 -10.19 -0.07
C VAL A 74 -3.21 -10.80 0.15
N LYS A 75 -3.17 -11.94 0.82
CA LYS A 75 -1.93 -12.71 1.02
C LYS A 75 -1.98 -13.90 0.06
N VAL A 76 -1.01 -13.98 -0.85
CA VAL A 76 -0.93 -15.00 -1.90
C VAL A 76 0.36 -15.81 -1.72
N GLY A 77 0.28 -17.13 -1.90
CA GLY A 77 1.40 -18.06 -1.71
C GLY A 77 1.46 -18.67 -0.31
N ASP A 78 2.31 -19.69 -0.17
CA ASP A 78 2.50 -20.48 1.06
C ASP A 78 3.97 -20.44 1.54
N GLY A 79 4.16 -20.63 2.84
CA GLY A 79 5.47 -20.65 3.51
C GLY A 79 6.27 -19.37 3.29
N ASN A 80 7.56 -19.52 2.95
CA ASN A 80 8.51 -18.41 2.80
C ASN A 80 8.27 -17.57 1.52
N ARG A 81 7.34 -17.98 0.65
CA ARG A 81 6.94 -17.25 -0.58
C ARG A 81 5.63 -16.46 -0.40
N ARG A 82 5.16 -16.28 0.83
CA ARG A 82 3.94 -15.52 1.10
C ARG A 82 4.14 -14.05 0.72
N LYS A 83 3.39 -13.58 -0.27
CA LYS A 83 3.41 -12.21 -0.76
C LYS A 83 2.11 -11.49 -0.42
N ARG A 84 2.21 -10.22 -0.05
CA ARG A 84 1.08 -9.34 0.20
C ARG A 84 0.85 -8.48 -1.03
N ILE A 85 -0.33 -8.59 -1.62
CA ILE A 85 -0.70 -7.83 -2.80
C ILE A 85 -1.82 -6.87 -2.41
N LYS A 86 -1.60 -5.58 -2.60
CA LYS A 86 -2.64 -4.57 -2.50
C LYS A 86 -3.39 -4.54 -3.83
N LEU A 87 -4.66 -4.89 -3.79
CA LEU A 87 -5.56 -4.80 -4.93
C LEU A 87 -6.30 -3.47 -4.84
N GLN A 88 -6.20 -2.66 -5.90
CA GLN A 88 -7.01 -1.46 -6.11
C GLN A 88 -8.01 -1.79 -7.21
N LEU A 89 -9.29 -1.88 -6.84
CA LEU A 89 -10.40 -2.21 -7.73
C LEU A 89 -11.29 -0.99 -7.96
#